data_AF-A0A2H6BH09-F1
#
_entry.id   AF-A0A2H6BH09-F1
#
_cell.length_a   1.000
_cell.length_b   1.000
_cell.length_c   1.000
_cell.angle_alpha   90.00
_cell.angle_beta   90.00
_cell.angle_gamma   90.00
#
_symmetry.space_group_name_H-M   'P 1'
#
loop_
_entity.id
_entity.type
_entity.pdbx_description
1 polymer ?
#
loop_
_entity_poly.entity_id
_entity_poly.type
_entity_poly.pdbx_seq_one_letter_code
_entity_poly.pdbx_strand_id
1 'polypeptide(L)'
;MARTTTSLTALALAAALAAGLASSAAAQAYVVWGLGAKTCGAWTDAQRTDEAKAEAYQSWVHAFLTGAAFGRNGLALKPYADINPEALTRWVDAWCEANPRMTVERAAVALLDHVAAAGVQSGGK
;
A
#
# COMPACT_ATOMS: atom_id res chain seq x y z
N MET A 1 33.70 -42.97 27.51
CA MET A 1 33.81 -41.56 27.07
C MET A 1 33.84 -41.53 25.54
N ALA A 2 32.69 -41.35 24.89
CA ALA A 2 32.61 -41.25 23.43
C ALA A 2 32.64 -39.76 23.04
N ARG A 3 33.66 -39.35 22.28
CA ARG A 3 33.75 -37.99 21.75
C ARG A 3 32.77 -37.87 20.58
N THR A 4 31.67 -37.14 20.79
CA THR A 4 30.75 -36.73 19.74
C THR A 4 31.46 -35.73 18.82
N THR A 5 31.99 -36.21 17.71
CA THR A 5 32.36 -35.39 16.55
C THR A 5 31.07 -34.97 15.85
N THR A 6 30.38 -33.97 16.39
CA THR A 6 29.24 -33.35 15.73
C THR A 6 29.79 -32.54 14.56
N SER A 7 29.67 -33.11 13.35
CA SER A 7 30.32 -32.65 12.13
C SER A 7 29.97 -31.19 11.79
N LEU A 8 31.00 -30.35 11.64
CA LEU A 8 30.93 -28.96 11.17
C LEU A 8 30.09 -28.79 9.89
N THR A 9 29.97 -29.84 9.08
CA THR A 9 29.12 -29.91 7.88
C THR A 9 27.64 -29.74 8.16
N ALA A 10 27.11 -30.24 9.28
CA ALA A 10 25.69 -30.08 9.62
C ALA A 10 25.34 -28.62 9.94
N LEU A 11 26.28 -27.90 10.57
CA LEU A 11 26.11 -26.49 10.91
C LEU A 11 26.17 -25.59 9.68
N ALA A 12 27.08 -25.89 8.74
CA ALA A 12 27.19 -25.17 7.48
C ALA A 12 25.94 -25.33 6.59
N LEU A 13 25.35 -26.53 6.56
CA LEU A 13 24.15 -26.80 5.78
C LEU A 13 22.91 -26.08 6.35
N ALA A 14 22.78 -26.03 7.68
CA ALA A 14 21.70 -25.30 8.35
C ALA A 14 21.80 -23.78 8.12
N ALA A 15 23.01 -23.21 8.13
CA ALA A 15 23.23 -21.79 7.84
C ALA A 15 22.91 -21.45 6.38
N ALA A 16 23.25 -22.33 5.43
CA ALA A 16 22.93 -22.16 4.01
C ALA A 16 21.41 -22.22 3.73
N LEU A 17 20.68 -23.11 4.41
CA LEU A 17 19.21 -23.14 4.31
C LEU A 17 18.57 -21.88 4.91
N ALA A 18 19.06 -21.39 6.05
CA ALA A 18 18.51 -20.17 6.68
C ALA A 18 18.72 -18.91 5.82
N ALA A 19 19.82 -18.83 5.07
CA ALA A 19 20.08 -17.72 4.15
C ALA A 19 19.19 -17.73 2.90
N GLY A 20 18.68 -18.90 2.49
CA GLY A 20 17.82 -19.05 1.29
C GLY A 20 16.37 -18.60 1.48
N LEU A 21 15.86 -18.51 2.72
CA LEU A 21 14.49 -18.07 3.01
C LEU A 21 14.34 -16.54 3.10
N ALA A 22 15.44 -15.78 3.06
CA ALA A 22 15.44 -14.35 3.31
C ALA A 22 15.57 -13.51 2.03
N SER A 23 14.75 -13.76 1.00
CA SER A 23 14.37 -12.72 0.03
C SER A 23 13.43 -13.23 -1.05
N SER A 24 12.14 -13.07 -0.81
CA SER A 24 11.19 -12.84 -1.89
C SER A 24 10.42 -11.57 -1.57
N ALA A 25 11.10 -10.42 -1.66
CA ALA A 25 10.38 -9.20 -2.00
C ALA A 25 9.82 -9.45 -3.41
N ALA A 26 8.57 -9.92 -3.49
CA ALA A 26 7.90 -10.13 -4.75
C ALA A 26 7.94 -8.81 -5.51
N ALA A 27 8.73 -8.77 -6.59
CA ALA A 27 8.72 -7.65 -7.51
C ALA A 27 7.26 -7.43 -7.94
N GLN A 28 6.80 -6.18 -7.87
CA GLN A 28 5.44 -5.85 -8.28
C GLN A 28 5.28 -6.27 -9.74
N ALA A 29 4.43 -7.26 -10.00
CA ALA A 29 4.23 -7.83 -11.34
C ALA A 29 3.45 -6.90 -12.29
N TYR A 30 3.23 -5.65 -11.87
CA TYR A 30 2.45 -4.66 -12.60
C TYR A 30 3.17 -3.32 -12.62
N VAL A 31 2.83 -2.52 -13.62
CA VAL A 31 3.22 -1.12 -13.74
C VAL A 31 1.97 -0.25 -13.59
N VAL A 32 2.15 0.89 -12.92
CA VAL A 32 1.10 1.90 -12.79
C VAL A 32 1.29 2.93 -13.90
N TRP A 33 0.24 3.16 -14.68
CA TRP A 33 0.21 4.21 -15.70
C TRP A 33 -0.66 5.38 -15.25
N GLY A 34 -0.38 6.56 -15.80
CA GLY A 34 -1.18 7.76 -15.56
C GLY A 34 -0.89 8.45 -14.23
N LEU A 35 -1.93 8.96 -13.58
CA LEU A 35 -1.81 9.83 -12.40
C LEU A 35 -1.25 9.12 -11.16
N GLY A 36 -1.53 7.82 -11.00
CA GLY A 36 -0.95 7.01 -9.93
C GLY A 36 0.57 6.93 -9.92
N ALA A 37 1.20 7.07 -11.10
CA ALA A 37 2.66 7.05 -11.24
C ALA A 37 3.33 8.40 -10.94
N LYS A 38 2.54 9.48 -10.81
CA LYS A 38 3.06 10.80 -10.44
C LYS A 38 3.40 10.85 -8.96
N THR A 39 4.24 11.81 -8.60
CA THR A 39 4.68 11.98 -7.21
C THR A 39 3.61 12.66 -6.36
N CYS A 40 3.68 12.44 -5.05
CA CYS A 40 2.88 13.16 -4.06
C CYS A 40 3.15 14.67 -4.05
N GLY A 41 4.35 15.11 -4.45
CA GLY A 41 4.60 16.53 -4.73
C GLY A 41 3.70 17.06 -5.86
N ALA A 42 3.59 16.32 -6.97
CA ALA A 42 2.73 16.71 -8.08
C ALA A 42 1.22 16.63 -7.76
N TRP A 43 0.82 15.74 -6.84
CA TRP A 43 -0.51 15.74 -6.22
C TRP A 43 -0.73 17.04 -5.44
N THR A 44 0.16 17.34 -4.50
CA THR A 44 0.04 18.51 -3.60
C THR A 44 0.00 19.82 -4.38
N ASP A 45 0.84 19.94 -5.43
CA ASP A 45 0.83 21.10 -6.31
C ASP A 45 -0.52 21.24 -7.04
N ALA A 46 -1.07 20.15 -7.57
CA ALA A 46 -2.37 20.16 -8.25
C ALA A 46 -3.49 20.65 -7.33
N GLN A 47 -3.57 20.10 -6.11
CA GLN A 47 -4.57 20.48 -5.10
C GLN A 47 -4.56 21.98 -4.78
N ARG A 48 -3.43 22.66 -4.94
CA ARG A 48 -3.26 24.08 -4.62
C ARG A 48 -3.41 25.02 -5.80
N THR A 49 -3.25 24.52 -7.04
CA THR A 49 -3.02 25.39 -8.21
C THR A 49 -3.97 25.13 -9.37
N ASP A 50 -4.60 23.96 -9.45
CA ASP A 50 -5.38 23.54 -10.61
C ASP A 50 -6.50 22.57 -10.17
N GLU A 51 -7.72 23.10 -10.06
CA GLU A 51 -8.91 22.35 -9.63
C GLU A 51 -9.24 21.15 -10.55
N ALA A 52 -9.09 21.31 -11.86
CA ALA A 52 -9.37 20.23 -12.82
C ALA A 52 -8.35 19.09 -12.67
N LYS A 53 -7.07 19.44 -12.47
CA LYS A 53 -6.01 18.45 -12.22
C LYS A 53 -6.18 17.78 -10.85
N ALA A 54 -6.57 18.55 -9.83
CA ALA A 54 -6.93 18.05 -8.52
C ALA A 54 -8.06 17.01 -8.60
N GLU A 55 -9.16 17.33 -9.29
CA GLU A 55 -10.29 16.42 -9.49
C GLU A 55 -9.87 15.13 -10.23
N ALA A 56 -9.01 15.24 -11.24
CA ALA A 56 -8.51 14.08 -11.96
C ALA A 56 -7.68 13.14 -11.07
N TYR A 57 -6.84 13.70 -10.20
CA TYR A 57 -6.07 12.94 -9.22
C TYR A 57 -6.98 12.24 -8.19
N GLN A 58 -7.94 12.97 -7.63
CA GLN A 58 -8.91 12.43 -6.67
C GLN A 58 -9.73 11.30 -7.30
N SER A 59 -10.20 11.50 -8.54
CA SER A 59 -10.91 10.48 -9.32
C SER A 59 -10.06 9.23 -9.54
N TRP A 60 -8.77 9.38 -9.81
CA TRP A 60 -7.85 8.23 -9.95
C TRP A 60 -7.75 7.44 -8.65
N VAL A 61 -7.62 8.11 -7.50
CA VAL A 61 -7.56 7.45 -6.19
C VAL A 61 -8.87 6.72 -5.88
N HIS A 62 -10.02 7.34 -6.10
CA HIS A 62 -11.32 6.72 -5.86
C HIS A 62 -11.53 5.48 -6.74
N ALA A 63 -11.15 5.56 -8.02
CA ALA A 63 -11.22 4.43 -8.94
C ALA A 63 -10.27 3.30 -8.52
N PHE A 64 -9.06 3.63 -8.05
CA PHE A 64 -8.11 2.65 -7.53
C PHE A 64 -8.70 1.88 -6.33
N LEU A 65 -9.26 2.59 -5.34
CA LEU A 65 -9.88 1.97 -4.17
C LEU A 65 -11.04 1.05 -4.59
N THR A 66 -11.89 1.52 -5.51
CA THR A 66 -13.00 0.74 -6.06
C THR A 66 -12.52 -0.53 -6.73
N GLY A 67 -11.51 -0.44 -7.61
CA GLY A 67 -10.94 -1.60 -8.30
C GLY A 67 -10.27 -2.58 -7.33
N ALA A 68 -9.58 -2.08 -6.31
CA ALA A 68 -8.96 -2.91 -5.28
C ALA A 68 -10.00 -3.68 -4.46
N ALA A 69 -11.12 -3.06 -4.12
CA ALA A 69 -12.23 -3.74 -3.44
C ALA A 69 -12.95 -4.74 -4.32
N PHE A 70 -13.15 -4.42 -5.61
CA PHE A 70 -13.73 -5.35 -6.56
C PHE A 70 -12.87 -6.62 -6.72
N GLY A 71 -11.55 -6.47 -6.78
CA GLY A 71 -10.62 -7.60 -6.95
C GLY A 71 -10.36 -8.42 -5.69
N ARG A 72 -10.65 -7.90 -4.49
CA ARG A 72 -10.41 -8.58 -3.21
C ARG A 72 -11.71 -9.02 -2.56
N ASN A 73 -11.96 -10.34 -2.54
CA ASN A 73 -13.07 -10.90 -1.76
C ASN A 73 -12.93 -10.49 -0.28
N GLY A 74 -13.93 -9.81 0.27
CA GLY A 74 -14.00 -9.45 1.68
C GLY A 74 -13.50 -8.05 2.05
N LEU A 75 -13.00 -7.25 1.10
CA LEU A 75 -12.73 -5.83 1.38
C LEU A 75 -14.03 -5.02 1.33
N ALA A 76 -14.66 -4.84 2.49
CA ALA A 76 -15.86 -4.02 2.62
C ALA A 76 -15.51 -2.52 2.62
N LEU A 77 -15.40 -1.92 1.44
CA LEU A 77 -15.36 -0.46 1.31
C LEU A 77 -16.74 0.18 1.44
N LYS A 78 -17.83 -0.60 1.54
CA LYS A 78 -19.19 -0.03 1.64
C LYS A 78 -19.37 0.97 2.79
N PRO A 79 -18.88 0.72 4.02
CA PRO A 79 -18.90 1.73 5.09
C PRO A 79 -18.08 2.98 4.77
N TYR A 80 -17.11 2.87 3.85
CA TYR A 80 -16.29 3.96 3.34
C TYR A 80 -16.87 4.64 2.09
N ALA A 81 -17.80 3.99 1.38
CA ALA A 81 -18.63 4.66 0.38
C ALA A 81 -19.59 5.65 1.04
N ASP A 82 -19.95 5.40 2.30
CA ASP A 82 -20.66 6.35 3.17
C ASP A 82 -19.71 7.38 3.81
N ILE A 83 -18.39 7.15 3.78
CA ILE A 83 -17.38 8.14 4.19
C ILE A 83 -17.29 9.19 3.09
N ASN A 84 -17.49 10.45 3.51
CA ASN A 84 -17.35 11.63 2.67
C ASN A 84 -16.05 11.52 1.82
N PRO A 85 -16.12 11.51 0.47
CA PRO A 85 -14.96 11.48 -0.41
C PRO A 85 -13.89 12.54 -0.09
N GLU A 86 -14.31 13.69 0.46
CA GLU A 86 -13.38 14.71 0.95
C GLU A 86 -12.52 14.22 2.12
N ALA A 87 -13.04 13.36 3.00
CA ALA A 87 -12.27 12.81 4.12
C ALA A 87 -11.17 11.88 3.63
N LEU A 88 -11.44 11.08 2.60
CA LEU A 88 -10.42 10.25 1.93
C LEU A 88 -9.37 11.14 1.26
N THR A 89 -9.82 12.18 0.56
CA THR A 89 -8.94 13.15 -0.09
C THR A 89 -8.02 13.84 0.92
N ARG A 90 -8.57 14.36 2.04
CA ARG A 90 -7.78 14.99 3.10
C ARG A 90 -6.76 14.03 3.73
N TRP A 91 -7.09 12.75 3.84
CA TRP A 91 -6.14 11.76 4.32
C TRP A 91 -4.96 11.60 3.35
N VAL A 92 -5.25 11.52 2.04
CA VAL A 92 -4.21 11.45 1.00
C VAL A 92 -3.38 12.72 0.96
N ASP A 93 -3.99 13.89 1.10
CA ASP A 93 -3.28 15.18 1.19
C ASP A 93 -2.23 15.14 2.31
N ALA A 94 -2.65 14.80 3.54
CA ALA A 94 -1.73 14.72 4.68
C ALA A 94 -0.61 13.69 4.48
N TRP A 95 -0.95 12.53 3.90
CA TRP A 95 0.05 11.50 3.61
C TRP A 95 1.05 11.96 2.55
N CYS A 96 0.58 12.62 1.49
CA CYS A 96 1.42 13.11 0.41
C CYS A 96 2.30 14.30 0.84
N GLU A 97 1.81 15.19 1.70
CA GLU A 97 2.62 16.26 2.29
C GLU A 97 3.79 15.70 3.12
N ALA A 98 3.56 14.60 3.85
CA ALA A 98 4.61 13.92 4.61
C ALA A 98 5.57 13.10 3.71
N ASN A 99 5.14 12.69 2.52
CA ASN A 99 5.86 11.77 1.65
C ASN A 99 6.01 12.28 0.19
N PRO A 100 6.57 13.48 -0.05
CA PRO A 100 6.48 14.17 -1.34
C PRO A 100 7.16 13.44 -2.51
N ARG A 101 8.12 12.54 -2.21
CA ARG A 101 8.85 11.74 -3.22
C ARG A 101 8.16 10.41 -3.56
N MET A 102 7.18 9.99 -2.77
CA MET A 102 6.42 8.77 -3.05
C MET A 102 5.41 9.01 -4.19
N THR A 103 4.94 7.94 -4.82
CA THR A 103 3.92 8.02 -5.85
C THR A 103 2.51 8.13 -5.26
N VAL A 104 1.57 8.64 -6.05
CA VAL A 104 0.15 8.67 -5.67
C VAL A 104 -0.40 7.26 -5.48
N GLU A 105 0.07 6.27 -6.24
CA GLU A 105 -0.30 4.86 -6.00
C GLU A 105 0.12 4.37 -4.61
N ARG A 106 1.33 4.71 -4.14
CA ARG A 106 1.77 4.35 -2.78
C ARG A 106 0.87 4.99 -1.72
N ALA A 107 0.43 6.23 -1.94
CA ALA A 107 -0.53 6.90 -1.06
C ALA A 107 -1.89 6.18 -1.05
N ALA A 108 -2.39 5.79 -2.23
CA ALA A 108 -3.66 5.08 -2.36
C ALA A 108 -3.62 3.68 -1.73
N VAL A 109 -2.50 2.96 -1.84
CA VAL A 109 -2.27 1.68 -1.14
C VAL A 109 -2.26 1.90 0.38
N ALA A 110 -1.55 2.93 0.85
CA ALA A 110 -1.53 3.24 2.28
C ALA A 110 -2.93 3.61 2.81
N LEU A 111 -3.73 4.34 2.02
CA LEU A 111 -5.12 4.63 2.35
C LEU A 111 -5.95 3.34 2.40
N LEU A 112 -5.79 2.46 1.41
CA LEU A 112 -6.47 1.16 1.36
C LEU A 112 -6.20 0.34 2.63
N ASP A 113 -4.96 0.29 3.08
CA ASP A 113 -4.58 -0.41 4.31
C ASP A 113 -5.17 0.27 5.56
N HIS A 114 -5.18 1.61 5.59
CA HIS A 114 -5.80 2.39 6.68
C HIS A 114 -7.30 2.10 6.81
N VAL A 115 -8.04 2.11 5.70
CA VAL A 115 -9.49 1.85 5.70
C VAL A 115 -9.79 0.37 5.96
N ALA A 116 -8.97 -0.55 5.46
CA ALA A 116 -9.13 -1.98 5.75
C ALA A 116 -8.93 -2.28 7.25
N ALA A 117 -7.91 -1.69 7.87
CA ALA A 117 -7.65 -1.85 9.30
C ALA A 117 -8.80 -1.29 10.17
N ALA A 118 -9.38 -0.15 9.79
CA ALA A 118 -10.49 0.43 10.52
C ALA A 118 -11.83 -0.32 10.27
N GLY A 119 -12.01 -0.94 9.11
CA GLY A 119 -13.12 -1.86 8.82
C GLY A 119 -13.09 -3.13 9.66
N VAL A 120 -11.90 -3.68 9.92
CA VAL A 120 -11.72 -4.84 10.83
C VAL A 120 -12.16 -4.52 12.26
N GLN A 121 -11.96 -3.28 12.71
CA GLN A 121 -12.35 -2.87 14.07
C GLN A 121 -13.85 -2.59 14.23
N SER A 122 -14.58 -2.38 13.14
CA SER A 122 -16.01 -2.08 13.15
C SER A 122 -16.90 -3.31 12.93
N GLY A 123 -16.33 -4.44 12.51
CA GLY A 123 -17.01 -5.74 12.38
C GLY A 123 -17.19 -6.54 13.68
N GLY A 124 -16.81 -5.96 14.83
CA GLY A 124 -16.98 -6.55 16.15
C GLY A 124 -18.24 -6.06 16.85
N LYS A 125 -19.43 -6.35 16.30
CA LYS A 125 -20.70 -6.33 17.03
C LYS A 125 -21.62 -7.43 16.53
#